data_AF-K1XYE2-F1
#
_entry.id   AF-K1XYE2-F1
#
_cell.length_a   1.000
_cell.length_b   1.000
_cell.length_c   1.000
_cell.angle_alpha   90.00
_cell.angle_beta   90.00
_cell.angle_gamma   90.00
#
_symmetry.space_group_name_H-M   'P 1'
#
loop_
_entity.id
_entity.type
_entity.pdbx_description
1 polymer ?
#
loop_
_entity_poly.entity_id
_entity_poly.type
_entity_poly.pdbx_seq_one_letter_code
_entity_poly.pdbx_strand_id
1 'polypeptide(L)'
;HAIIGAEVLKKMGMDPAIINAAEAHHYDVPITHPIAWIVTAADAISASRPGARFNTKDLFIEKMWELEKLIYEIHGIDKVHIMQAGREIMVYVNPKEISDSELEKLLKTIGEKIEEKLDYPGIIRVTGIRETKIIEFLR
;
A
#
# COMPACT_ATOMS: atom_id res chain seq x y z
N HIS A 1 16.18 4.82 9.79
CA HIS A 1 17.57 4.64 9.33
C HIS A 1 18.53 5.61 10.00
N ALA A 2 18.12 6.87 10.26
CA ALA A 2 18.90 7.90 10.94
C ALA A 2 19.61 7.44 12.22
N ILE A 3 18.84 6.98 13.22
CA ILE A 3 19.38 6.54 14.53
C ILE A 3 20.39 5.38 14.39
N ILE A 4 20.03 4.33 13.64
CA ILE A 4 20.92 3.16 13.44
C ILE A 4 22.21 3.57 12.70
N GLY A 5 22.11 4.45 11.71
CA GLY A 5 23.28 4.98 11.00
C GLY A 5 24.21 5.78 11.92
N ALA A 6 23.63 6.63 12.77
CA ALA A 6 24.38 7.39 13.76
C ALA A 6 25.08 6.51 14.81
N GLU A 7 24.44 5.43 15.26
CA GLU A 7 25.08 4.45 16.15
C GLU A 7 26.32 3.79 15.52
N VAL A 8 26.26 3.46 14.22
CA VAL A 8 27.42 2.93 13.48
C VAL A 8 28.53 3.98 13.43
N LEU A 9 28.22 5.23 13.07
CA LEU A 9 29.19 6.32 13.04
C LEU A 9 29.83 6.56 14.41
N LYS A 10 29.04 6.47 15.48
CA LYS A 10 29.52 6.58 16.87
C LYS A 10 30.48 5.46 17.23
N LYS A 11 30.19 4.21 16.85
CA LYS A 11 31.10 3.07 17.06
C LYS A 11 32.41 3.22 16.30
N MET A 12 32.40 3.91 15.16
CA MET A 12 33.60 4.21 14.36
C MET A 12 34.39 5.42 14.89
N GLY A 13 33.93 6.09 15.95
CA GLY A 13 34.61 7.24 16.54
C GLY A 13 34.56 8.50 15.66
N MET A 14 33.51 8.64 14.86
CA MET A 14 33.32 9.83 14.01
C MET A 14 33.06 11.10 14.84
N ASP A 15 33.29 12.25 14.21
CA ASP A 15 33.08 13.55 14.83
C ASP A 15 31.61 13.72 15.31
N PRO A 16 31.37 14.29 16.52
CA PRO A 16 30.02 14.51 17.03
C PRO A 16 29.11 15.31 16.11
N ALA A 17 29.64 16.26 15.33
CA ALA A 17 28.87 17.03 14.35
C ALA A 17 28.37 16.15 13.20
N ILE A 18 29.17 15.16 12.76
CA ILE A 18 28.80 14.19 11.73
C ILE A 18 27.75 13.21 12.28
N ILE A 19 27.94 12.74 13.52
CA ILE A 19 26.98 11.87 14.19
C ILE A 19 25.64 12.58 14.31
N ASN A 20 25.61 13.81 14.85
CA ASN A 20 24.38 14.59 14.98
C ASN A 20 23.71 14.84 13.63
N ALA A 21 24.49 15.14 12.59
CA ALA A 21 23.94 15.33 11.24
C ALA A 21 23.22 14.08 10.70
N ALA A 22 23.64 12.87 11.11
CA ALA A 22 23.03 11.62 10.68
C ALA A 22 21.84 11.16 11.55
N GLU A 23 21.77 11.52 12.82
CA GLU A 23 20.61 11.20 13.69
C GLU A 23 19.53 12.29 13.65
N ALA A 24 19.91 13.55 13.44
CA ALA A 24 19.01 14.69 13.54
C ALA A 24 18.38 15.10 12.20
N HIS A 25 18.77 14.51 11.05
CA HIS A 25 18.26 14.97 9.75
C HIS A 25 16.76 14.71 9.53
N HIS A 26 16.16 13.84 10.33
CA HIS A 26 14.70 13.64 10.42
C HIS A 26 14.05 14.40 11.58
N TYR A 27 14.81 15.20 12.32
CA TYR A 27 14.39 15.87 13.56
C TYR A 27 14.03 14.91 14.72
N ASP A 28 14.49 13.66 14.66
CA ASP A 28 14.30 12.66 15.74
C ASP A 28 15.00 13.08 17.04
N VAL A 29 16.07 13.88 16.93
CA VAL A 29 16.80 14.52 18.03
C VAL A 29 17.10 15.99 17.68
N PRO A 30 17.44 16.85 18.66
CA PRO A 30 17.79 18.23 18.38
C PRO A 30 18.98 18.37 17.43
N ILE A 31 18.85 19.25 16.45
CA ILE A 31 19.97 19.70 15.62
C ILE A 31 20.87 20.60 16.47
N THR A 32 22.11 20.18 16.68
CA THR A 32 23.09 20.92 17.50
C THR A 32 24.19 21.59 16.67
N HIS A 33 24.27 21.30 15.36
CA HIS A 33 25.30 21.82 14.47
C HIS A 33 24.73 22.29 13.11
N PRO A 34 25.25 23.38 12.49
CA PRO A 34 24.80 23.83 11.16
C PRO A 34 24.90 22.80 10.04
N ILE A 35 25.85 21.85 10.13
CA ILE A 35 26.01 20.79 9.12
C ILE A 35 24.75 19.92 9.05
N ALA A 36 24.09 19.64 10.19
CA ALA A 36 22.85 18.86 10.20
C ALA A 36 21.74 19.54 9.41
N TRP A 37 21.61 20.88 9.49
CA TRP A 37 20.66 21.63 8.65
C TRP A 37 20.93 21.45 7.15
N ILE A 38 22.20 21.46 6.75
CA ILE A 38 22.60 21.24 5.36
C ILE A 38 22.25 19.82 4.92
N VAL A 39 22.53 18.82 5.77
CA VAL A 39 22.19 17.41 5.49
C VAL A 39 20.68 17.22 5.37
N THR A 40 19.88 17.81 6.27
CA THR A 40 18.41 17.77 6.18
C THR A 40 17.90 18.39 4.88
N ALA A 41 18.44 19.54 4.48
CA ALA A 41 18.08 20.18 3.23
C ALA A 41 18.45 19.31 2.01
N ALA A 42 19.65 18.70 2.05
CA ALA A 42 20.11 17.80 0.99
C ALA A 42 19.24 16.54 0.89
N ASP A 43 18.84 15.95 2.01
CA ASP A 43 17.91 14.81 2.06
C ASP A 43 16.57 15.20 1.42
N ALA A 44 15.96 16.31 1.84
CA ALA A 44 14.69 16.79 1.31
C ALA A 44 14.74 17.06 -0.21
N ILE A 45 15.81 17.70 -0.70
CA ILE A 45 16.04 17.96 -2.13
C ILE A 45 16.19 16.64 -2.89
N SER A 46 16.97 15.70 -2.36
CA SER A 46 17.21 14.41 -3.02
C SER A 46 15.93 13.58 -3.11
N ALA A 47 15.12 13.58 -2.05
CA ALA A 47 13.85 12.86 -1.97
C ALA A 47 12.77 13.44 -2.90
N SER A 48 12.87 14.73 -3.24
CA SER A 48 11.92 15.43 -4.10
C SER A 48 12.19 15.24 -5.60
N ARG A 49 13.30 14.58 -5.98
CA ARG A 49 13.60 14.34 -7.39
C ARG A 49 12.57 13.40 -8.02
N PRO A 50 12.09 13.68 -9.25
CA PRO A 50 11.32 12.70 -10.02
C PRO A 50 12.12 11.38 -10.11
N GLY A 51 11.52 10.26 -9.71
CA GLY A 51 12.24 8.98 -9.65
C GLY A 51 12.68 8.54 -8.24
N ALA A 52 13.02 9.46 -7.34
CA ALA A 52 13.67 9.13 -6.06
C ALA A 52 12.81 8.27 -5.12
N ARG A 53 11.49 8.39 -5.24
CA ARG A 53 10.50 7.57 -4.54
C ARG A 53 9.50 6.93 -5.52
N PHE A 54 9.94 6.69 -6.75
CA PHE A 54 9.09 6.23 -7.85
C PHE A 54 8.86 4.71 -7.80
N ASN A 55 9.80 3.97 -7.22
CA ASN A 55 9.73 2.52 -7.06
C ASN A 55 8.55 2.03 -6.20
N THR A 56 7.84 2.90 -5.48
CA THR A 56 6.65 2.51 -4.70
C THR A 56 5.35 2.63 -5.48
N LYS A 57 5.24 3.50 -6.49
CA LYS A 57 3.95 3.69 -7.20
C LYS A 57 3.68 2.58 -8.20
N ASP A 58 4.65 2.27 -9.04
CA ASP A 58 4.47 1.23 -10.07
C ASP A 58 4.35 -0.15 -9.43
N LEU A 59 5.19 -0.45 -8.44
CA LEU A 59 5.09 -1.67 -7.65
C LEU A 59 3.74 -1.75 -6.90
N PHE A 60 3.20 -0.62 -6.44
CA PHE A 60 1.88 -0.58 -5.81
C PHE A 60 0.77 -0.88 -6.82
N ILE A 61 0.82 -0.28 -8.02
CA ILE A 61 -0.14 -0.56 -9.10
C ILE A 61 -0.07 -2.03 -9.52
N GLU A 62 1.13 -2.57 -9.68
CA GLU A 62 1.36 -3.98 -10.03
C GLU A 62 0.77 -4.90 -8.95
N LYS A 63 1.01 -4.62 -7.67
CA LYS A 63 0.38 -5.35 -6.56
C LYS A 63 -1.15 -5.28 -6.57
N MET A 64 -1.73 -4.13 -6.87
CA MET A 64 -3.18 -4.00 -6.98
C MET A 64 -3.72 -4.82 -8.15
N TRP A 65 -3.02 -4.86 -9.27
CA TRP A 65 -3.36 -5.70 -10.42
C TRP A 65 -3.24 -7.20 -10.11
N GLU A 66 -2.19 -7.62 -9.42
CA GLU A 66 -2.06 -9.01 -8.97
C GLU A 66 -3.19 -9.41 -8.02
N LEU A 67 -3.57 -8.52 -7.11
CA LEU A 67 -4.71 -8.72 -6.20
C LEU A 67 -6.02 -8.81 -6.96
N GLU A 68 -6.27 -7.91 -7.91
CA GLU A 68 -7.46 -7.91 -8.75
C GLU A 68 -7.58 -9.22 -9.53
N LYS A 69 -6.48 -9.65 -10.13
CA LYS A 69 -6.39 -10.90 -10.90
C LYS A 69 -6.63 -12.13 -10.02
N LEU A 70 -6.02 -12.19 -8.84
CA LEU A 70 -6.20 -13.27 -7.87
C LEU A 70 -7.67 -13.47 -7.50
N ILE A 71 -8.39 -12.36 -7.29
CA ILE A 71 -9.80 -12.39 -6.96
C ILE A 71 -10.61 -12.78 -8.20
N TYR A 72 -10.34 -12.15 -9.35
CA TYR A 72 -11.08 -12.39 -10.60
C TYR A 72 -11.04 -13.85 -11.08
N GLU A 73 -9.97 -14.60 -10.78
CA GLU A 73 -9.84 -16.02 -11.13
C GLU A 73 -10.80 -16.95 -10.35
N ILE A 74 -11.48 -16.46 -9.31
CA ILE A 74 -12.46 -17.26 -8.56
C ILE A 74 -13.76 -17.36 -9.37
N HIS A 75 -14.29 -18.57 -9.47
CA HIS A 75 -15.51 -18.85 -10.24
C HIS A 75 -16.72 -18.02 -9.77
N GLY A 76 -17.50 -17.52 -10.74
CA GLY A 76 -18.71 -16.74 -10.51
C GLY A 76 -18.50 -15.23 -10.33
N ILE A 77 -17.26 -14.75 -10.40
CA ILE A 77 -16.93 -13.31 -10.37
C ILE A 77 -16.95 -12.73 -11.78
N ASP A 78 -17.76 -11.69 -11.97
CA ASP A 78 -17.88 -10.96 -13.23
C ASP A 78 -16.93 -9.77 -13.30
N LYS A 79 -16.74 -9.05 -12.18
CA LYS A 79 -15.87 -7.86 -12.09
C LYS A 79 -15.31 -7.68 -10.69
N VAL A 80 -14.13 -7.08 -10.60
CA VAL A 80 -13.50 -6.68 -9.35
C VAL A 80 -13.14 -5.19 -9.44
N HIS A 81 -13.40 -4.44 -8.38
CA HIS A 81 -12.98 -3.05 -8.25
C HIS A 81 -12.21 -2.89 -6.95
N ILE A 82 -10.97 -2.40 -7.06
CA ILE A 82 -10.11 -2.14 -5.92
C ILE A 82 -9.96 -0.63 -5.77
N MET A 83 -10.33 -0.14 -4.60
CA MET A 83 -10.41 1.28 -4.26
C MET A 83 -9.55 1.57 -3.03
N GLN A 84 -9.32 2.86 -2.78
CA GLN A 84 -8.59 3.36 -1.60
C GLN A 84 -7.27 2.63 -1.33
N ALA A 85 -6.47 2.41 -2.38
CA ALA A 85 -5.19 1.73 -2.27
C ALA A 85 -5.28 0.31 -1.67
N GLY A 86 -6.30 -0.46 -2.04
CA GLY A 86 -6.46 -1.86 -1.64
C GLY A 86 -7.27 -2.08 -0.35
N ARG A 87 -7.73 -1.00 0.30
CA ARG A 87 -8.53 -1.09 1.54
C ARG A 87 -10.02 -1.31 1.30
N GLU A 88 -10.50 -1.06 0.09
CA GLU A 88 -11.88 -1.29 -0.29
C GLU A 88 -11.92 -2.13 -1.55
N ILE A 89 -12.57 -3.28 -1.48
CA ILE A 89 -12.66 -4.23 -2.59
C ILE A 89 -14.13 -4.53 -2.84
N MET A 90 -14.58 -4.30 -4.07
CA MET A 90 -15.93 -4.60 -4.51
C MET A 90 -15.89 -5.72 -5.54
N VAL A 91 -16.70 -6.75 -5.33
CA VAL A 91 -16.71 -7.96 -6.16
C VAL A 91 -18.11 -8.12 -6.70
N TYR A 92 -18.24 -8.08 -8.02
CA TYR A 92 -19.50 -8.28 -8.73
C TYR A 92 -19.58 -9.73 -9.14
N VAL A 93 -20.69 -10.38 -8.82
CA VAL A 93 -20.92 -11.78 -9.17
C VAL A 93 -22.07 -11.92 -10.15
N ASN A 94 -22.02 -12.97 -10.95
CA ASN A 94 -23.10 -13.31 -11.86
C ASN A 94 -24.29 -13.83 -11.03
N PRO A 95 -25.45 -13.14 -11.02
CA PRO A 95 -26.60 -13.52 -10.20
C PRO A 95 -27.24 -14.85 -10.64
N LYS A 96 -26.93 -15.35 -11.85
CA LYS A 96 -27.43 -16.63 -12.36
C LYS A 96 -26.59 -17.82 -11.89
N GLU A 97 -25.34 -17.58 -11.53
CA GLU A 97 -24.39 -18.64 -11.14
C GLU A 97 -24.19 -18.70 -9.63
N ILE A 98 -24.26 -17.54 -8.97
CA ILE A 98 -24.03 -17.41 -7.53
C ILE A 98 -25.33 -17.01 -6.84
N SER A 99 -25.77 -17.80 -5.87
CA SER A 99 -26.85 -17.48 -4.94
C SER A 99 -26.37 -16.60 -3.78
N ASP A 100 -27.31 -16.03 -3.02
CA ASP A 100 -26.96 -15.14 -1.88
C ASP A 100 -26.16 -15.88 -0.80
N SER A 101 -26.48 -17.16 -0.53
CA SER A 101 -25.73 -17.98 0.41
C SER A 101 -24.32 -18.34 -0.09
N GLU A 102 -24.17 -18.53 -1.40
CA GLU A 102 -22.86 -18.76 -2.00
C GLU A 102 -22.00 -17.49 -2.01
N LEU A 103 -22.62 -16.31 -2.17
CA LEU A 103 -21.92 -15.03 -2.09
C LEU A 103 -21.28 -14.81 -0.72
N GLU A 104 -21.97 -15.13 0.37
CA GLU A 104 -21.40 -15.04 1.72
C GLU A 104 -20.17 -15.93 1.88
N LYS A 105 -20.24 -17.17 1.39
CA LYS A 105 -19.09 -18.10 1.41
C LYS A 105 -17.95 -17.61 0.53
N LEU A 106 -18.28 -17.09 -0.65
CA LEU A 106 -17.32 -16.54 -1.60
C LEU A 106 -16.54 -15.37 -0.98
N LEU A 107 -17.23 -14.44 -0.29
CA LEU A 107 -16.58 -13.33 0.39
C LEU A 107 -15.60 -13.79 1.47
N LYS A 108 -15.95 -14.85 2.21
CA LYS A 108 -15.04 -15.45 3.19
C LYS A 108 -13.79 -16.05 2.52
N THR A 109 -13.96 -16.80 1.43
CA THR A 109 -12.85 -17.37 0.66
C THR A 109 -11.95 -16.29 0.04
N ILE A 110 -12.54 -15.17 -0.40
CA ILE A 110 -11.78 -14.01 -0.89
C ILE A 110 -10.95 -13.41 0.25
N GLY A 111 -11.54 -13.22 1.44
CA GLY A 111 -10.81 -12.76 2.62
C GLY A 111 -9.59 -13.63 2.94
N GLU A 112 -9.78 -14.95 3.00
CA GLU A 112 -8.71 -15.92 3.26
C GLU A 112 -7.58 -15.83 2.21
N LYS A 113 -7.92 -15.77 0.92
CA LYS A 113 -6.93 -15.60 -0.17
C LYS A 113 -6.15 -14.29 -0.10
N ILE A 114 -6.81 -13.20 0.32
CA ILE A 114 -6.17 -11.89 0.47
C ILE A 114 -5.17 -11.94 1.64
N GLU A 115 -5.58 -12.50 2.78
CA GLU A 115 -4.73 -12.65 3.97
C GLU A 115 -3.49 -13.53 3.70
N GLU A 116 -3.61 -14.57 2.89
CA GLU A 116 -2.46 -15.43 2.51
C GLU A 116 -1.42 -14.71 1.63
N LYS A 117 -1.87 -13.78 0.78
CA LYS A 117 -1.04 -13.16 -0.28
C LYS A 117 -0.51 -11.78 0.08
N LEU A 118 -1.20 -11.05 0.95
CA LEU A 118 -0.88 -9.66 1.27
C LEU A 118 -0.54 -9.49 2.74
N ASP A 119 0.70 -9.08 2.97
CA ASP A 119 1.13 -8.57 4.26
C ASP A 119 0.67 -7.09 4.36
N TYR A 120 -0.64 -6.89 4.53
CA TYR A 120 -1.25 -5.55 4.58
C TYR A 120 -1.69 -5.21 6.01
N PRO A 121 -1.08 -4.19 6.65
CA PRO A 121 -1.52 -3.77 7.97
C PRO A 121 -2.83 -2.97 7.85
N GLY A 122 -3.92 -3.49 8.42
CA GLY A 122 -5.17 -2.76 8.59
C GLY A 122 -6.41 -3.55 8.22
N ILE A 123 -7.57 -2.91 8.40
CA ILE A 123 -8.87 -3.50 8.07
C ILE A 123 -9.15 -3.27 6.58
N ILE A 124 -9.41 -4.36 5.86
CA ILE A 124 -9.86 -4.32 4.45
C ILE A 124 -11.37 -4.56 4.44
N ARG A 125 -12.11 -3.69 3.75
CA ARG A 125 -13.55 -3.86 3.54
C ARG A 125 -13.79 -4.55 2.20
N VAL A 126 -14.30 -5.78 2.23
CA VAL A 126 -14.72 -6.51 1.03
C VAL A 126 -16.25 -6.44 0.92
N THR A 127 -16.77 -6.09 -0.26
CA THR A 127 -18.21 -5.96 -0.53
C THR A 127 -18.58 -6.79 -1.75
N GLY A 128 -19.47 -7.76 -1.56
CA GLY A 128 -20.04 -8.55 -2.64
C GLY A 128 -21.29 -7.87 -3.19
N ILE A 129 -21.37 -7.74 -4.51
CA ILE A 129 -22.51 -7.17 -5.22
C ILE A 129 -23.07 -8.20 -6.17
N ARG A 130 -24.32 -8.57 -5.92
CA ARG A 130 -25.13 -9.39 -6.82
C ARG A 130 -26.26 -8.52 -7.34
N GLU A 131 -26.21 -8.17 -8.61
CA GLU A 131 -27.15 -7.24 -9.23
C GLU A 131 -27.68 -7.81 -10.54
N THR A 132 -28.99 -7.72 -10.76
CA THR A 132 -29.62 -7.97 -12.06
C THR A 132 -30.07 -6.66 -12.65
N LYS A 133 -29.48 -6.25 -13.79
CA LYS A 133 -29.89 -5.04 -14.51
C LYS A 133 -30.83 -5.41 -15.66
N ILE A 134 -32.04 -4.84 -15.62
CA ILE A 134 -33.00 -4.88 -16.73
C ILE A 134 -33.12 -3.46 -17.25
N ILE A 135 -32.87 -3.27 -18.55
CA ILE A 135 -32.90 -1.95 -19.19
C ILE A 135 -33.95 -1.99 -20.29
N GLU A 136 -34.95 -1.11 -20.20
CA GLU A 136 -35.98 -0.91 -21.22
C GLU A 136 -35.84 0.49 -21.78
N PHE A 137 -35.81 0.61 -23.11
CA PHE A 137 -35.74 1.90 -23.79
C PHE A 137 -37.14 2.28 -24.29
N LEU A 138 -37.68 3.36 -23.75
CA LEU A 138 -38.92 3.96 -24.23
C LEU A 138 -38.61 5.01 -25.31
N ARG A 139 -39.44 5.08 -26.33
CA ARG A 139 -39.37 6.09 -27.39
C ARG A 139 -40.60 6.98 -27.36
#